data_AF-A0AAQ0HFD3-F1
#
_entry.id   AF-A0AAQ0HFD3-F1
#
_cell.length_a   1.000
_cell.length_b   1.000
_cell.length_c   1.000
_cell.angle_alpha   90.00
_cell.angle_beta   90.00
_cell.angle_gamma   90.00
#
_symmetry.space_group_name_H-M   'P 1'
#
loop_
_entity.id
_entity.type
_entity.pdbx_description
1 polymer ?
#
loop_
_entity_poly.entity_id
_entity_poly.type
_entity_poly.pdbx_seq_one_letter_code
_entity_poly.pdbx_strand_id
1 'polypeptide(L)'
;MGQFSMKISAIPGSVLSDIQHPEELAADDWRIRMREDGKAPTQLLAERLIRDGYAAMQVRSFAKGATDADLNLVLWTWGSEPPARLILVDDECRLG
;
A
#
# COMPACT_ATOMS: atom_id res chain seq x y z
N MET A 1 -19.11 16.01 7.88
CA MET A 1 -17.74 15.88 7.32
C MET A 1 -16.92 15.09 8.33
N GLY A 2 -16.94 13.76 8.21
CA GLY A 2 -16.25 12.87 9.14
C GLY A 2 -14.75 12.90 8.88
N GLN A 3 -13.96 13.16 9.91
CA GLN A 3 -12.50 13.14 9.83
C GLN A 3 -12.05 11.68 9.92
N PHE A 4 -11.58 11.10 8.81
CA PHE A 4 -10.83 9.85 8.84
C PHE A 4 -9.43 10.13 9.40
N SER A 5 -9.11 9.56 10.57
CA SER A 5 -7.78 9.62 11.16
C SER A 5 -7.28 8.21 11.39
N MET A 6 -6.40 7.74 10.50
CA MET A 6 -5.67 6.50 10.68
C MET A 6 -4.21 6.85 10.97
N LYS A 7 -3.75 6.58 12.19
CA LYS A 7 -2.34 6.71 12.55
C LYS A 7 -1.59 5.48 12.03
N ILE A 8 -1.04 5.57 10.82
CA ILE A 8 0.00 4.64 10.38
C ILE A 8 1.34 5.26 10.77
N SER A 9 2.09 4.58 11.65
CA SER A 9 3.48 4.93 11.92
C SER A 9 4.27 4.80 10.62
N ALA A 10 4.98 5.86 10.22
CA ALA A 10 5.84 5.84 9.04
C ALA A 10 6.78 4.62 9.06
N ILE A 11 6.93 3.96 7.90
CA ILE A 11 7.93 2.91 7.72
C ILE A 11 9.30 3.53 8.04
N PRO A 12 10.08 2.99 9.00
CA PRO A 12 11.45 3.40 9.22
C PRO A 12 12.24 3.29 7.90
N GLY A 13 13.01 4.31 7.53
CA GLY A 13 13.72 4.39 6.24
C GLY A 13 14.71 3.25 5.95
N SER A 14 14.90 2.30 6.86
CA SER A 14 15.77 1.12 6.71
C SER A 14 15.14 -0.04 5.91
N VAL A 15 13.88 0.05 5.47
CA VAL A 15 13.21 -1.02 4.70
C VAL A 15 13.37 -0.87 3.17
N LEU A 16 14.04 0.18 2.69
CA LEU A 16 14.11 0.53 1.26
C LEU A 16 15.42 0.13 0.53
N SER A 17 16.26 -0.73 1.10
CA SER A 17 17.60 -1.00 0.51
C SER A 17 17.58 -1.58 -0.92
N ASP A 18 16.47 -2.21 -1.33
CA ASP A 18 16.38 -2.94 -2.60
C ASP A 18 15.43 -2.26 -3.61
N ILE A 19 14.69 -1.23 -3.19
CA ILE A 19 13.95 -0.33 -4.08
C ILE A 19 14.66 1.00 -3.96
N GLN A 20 15.64 1.18 -4.83
CA GLN A 20 16.53 2.34 -4.78
C GLN A 20 15.79 3.64 -5.12
N HIS A 21 14.61 3.51 -5.74
CA HIS A 21 14.01 4.55 -6.57
C HIS A 21 12.47 4.45 -6.61
N PRO A 22 11.71 5.47 -6.15
CA PRO A 22 10.23 5.47 -6.16
C PRO A 22 9.60 5.25 -7.54
N GLU A 23 10.32 5.58 -8.62
CA GLU A 23 9.94 5.37 -10.01
C GLU A 23 9.77 3.88 -10.36
N GLU A 24 10.44 2.96 -9.68
CA GLU A 24 10.26 1.51 -9.87
C GLU A 24 8.87 1.05 -9.42
N LEU A 25 8.28 1.72 -8.44
CA LEU A 25 6.91 1.47 -7.99
C LEU A 25 5.87 2.07 -8.94
N ALA A 26 6.27 3.08 -9.71
CA ALA A 26 5.43 3.78 -10.68
C ALA A 26 5.46 3.17 -12.09
N ALA A 27 6.36 2.21 -12.33
CA ALA A 27 6.59 1.63 -13.64
C ALA A 27 5.34 0.91 -14.17
N ASP A 28 5.01 1.17 -15.43
CA ASP A 28 3.86 0.57 -16.12
C ASP A 28 4.14 -0.83 -16.67
N ASP A 29 5.38 -1.30 -16.55
CA ASP A 29 5.88 -2.60 -17.01
C ASP A 29 5.60 -3.75 -16.03
N TRP A 30 4.86 -3.52 -14.93
CA TRP A 30 4.64 -4.52 -13.88
C TRP A 30 4.13 -5.87 -14.42
N ARG A 31 3.28 -5.86 -15.46
CA ARG A 31 2.79 -7.09 -16.11
C ARG A 31 3.89 -7.86 -16.84
N ILE A 32 4.80 -7.13 -17.48
CA ILE A 32 5.95 -7.70 -18.19
C ILE A 32 6.89 -8.33 -17.16
N ARG A 33 7.20 -7.61 -16.08
CA ARG A 33 8.01 -8.11 -14.95
C ARG A 33 7.42 -9.34 -14.30
N MET A 34 6.11 -9.37 -14.06
CA MET A 34 5.45 -10.59 -13.55
C MET A 34 5.57 -11.78 -14.51
N ARG A 35 5.51 -11.54 -15.82
CA ARG A 35 5.62 -12.60 -16.84
C ARG A 35 7.06 -13.14 -16.95
N GLU A 36 8.04 -12.25 -16.89
CA GLU A 36 9.45 -12.57 -17.16
C GLU A 36 10.20 -12.96 -15.89
N ASP A 37 9.99 -12.24 -14.80
CA ASP A 37 10.70 -12.38 -13.53
C ASP A 37 9.85 -13.08 -12.45
N GLY A 38 8.56 -13.33 -12.74
CA GLY A 38 7.60 -13.94 -11.82
C GLY A 38 7.01 -12.98 -10.77
N LYS A 39 7.65 -11.83 -10.54
CA LYS A 39 7.21 -10.80 -9.58
C LYS A 39 7.54 -9.39 -10.07
N ALA A 40 6.64 -8.44 -9.82
CA ALA A 40 6.91 -7.02 -9.99
C ALA A 40 7.62 -6.42 -8.76
N PRO A 41 8.36 -5.30 -8.91
CA PRO A 41 8.99 -4.59 -7.78
C PRO A 41 8.04 -4.28 -6.62
N THR A 42 6.80 -3.88 -6.92
CA THR A 42 5.76 -3.63 -5.92
C THR A 42 5.39 -4.87 -5.09
N GLN A 43 5.44 -6.07 -5.68
CA GLN A 43 5.20 -7.33 -4.97
C GLN A 43 6.39 -7.70 -4.08
N LEU A 44 7.61 -7.48 -4.54
CA LEU A 44 8.82 -7.71 -3.74
C LEU A 44 8.82 -6.83 -2.49
N LEU A 45 8.41 -5.56 -2.62
CA LEU A 45 8.21 -4.66 -1.48
C LEU A 45 7.17 -5.19 -0.50
N ALA A 46 6.00 -5.58 -1.01
CA ALA A 46 4.92 -6.08 -0.18
C ALA A 46 5.33 -7.33 0.60
N GLU A 47 6.00 -8.30 -0.04
CA GLU A 47 6.51 -9.50 0.61
C GLU A 47 7.54 -9.21 1.70
N ARG A 48 8.39 -8.20 1.50
CA ARG A 48 9.34 -7.75 2.52
C ARG A 48 8.61 -7.13 3.71
N LEU A 49 7.67 -6.22 3.47
CA LEU A 49 6.89 -5.60 4.53
C LEU A 49 6.05 -6.61 5.32
N ILE A 50 5.49 -7.63 4.64
CA ILE A 50 4.82 -8.76 5.28
C ILE A 50 5.80 -9.51 6.20
N ARG A 51 6.99 -9.85 5.69
CA ARG A 51 8.02 -10.57 6.45
C ARG A 51 8.51 -9.79 7.67
N ASP A 52 8.59 -8.47 7.55
CA ASP A 52 8.99 -7.55 8.62
C ASP A 52 7.85 -7.30 9.65
N GLY A 53 6.68 -7.90 9.44
CA GLY A 53 5.56 -7.86 10.39
C GLY A 53 4.67 -6.63 10.28
N TYR A 54 4.81 -5.82 9.23
CA TYR A 54 3.84 -4.77 8.93
C TYR A 54 2.51 -5.39 8.50
N ALA A 55 1.39 -4.70 8.72
CA ALA A 55 0.05 -5.16 8.33
C ALA A 55 -0.45 -4.59 7.00
N ALA A 56 0.19 -3.50 6.55
CA ALA A 56 -0.23 -2.70 5.42
C ALA A 56 0.90 -1.79 4.91
N MET A 57 0.68 -1.18 3.74
CA MET A 57 1.46 -0.05 3.24
C MET A 57 0.56 1.05 2.69
N GLN A 58 1.00 2.30 2.83
CA GLN A 58 0.44 3.46 2.15
C GLN A 58 1.39 3.90 1.04
N VAL A 59 0.85 4.11 -0.16
CA VAL A 59 1.63 4.48 -1.35
C VAL A 59 0.92 5.59 -2.12
N ARG A 60 1.66 6.36 -2.91
CA ARG A 60 1.03 7.29 -3.86
C ARG A 60 0.22 6.53 -4.91
N SER A 61 -0.83 7.18 -5.40
CA SER A 61 -1.55 6.69 -6.56
C SER A 61 -0.76 7.01 -7.83
N PHE A 62 -0.63 6.00 -8.69
CA PHE A 62 -0.01 6.13 -10.01
C PHE A 62 -1.05 6.04 -11.13
N ALA A 63 -2.34 6.18 -10.80
CA ALA A 63 -3.40 6.26 -11.79
C ALA A 63 -3.25 7.54 -12.63
N LYS A 64 -3.65 7.49 -13.90
CA LYS A 64 -3.61 8.67 -14.78
C LYS A 64 -4.44 9.81 -14.17
N GLY A 65 -3.79 10.95 -13.93
CA GLY A 65 -4.42 12.13 -13.33
C GLY A 65 -4.35 12.21 -11.80
N ALA A 66 -3.71 11.23 -11.14
CA ALA A 66 -3.41 11.32 -9.71
C ALA A 66 -2.35 12.39 -9.42
N THR A 67 -2.51 13.04 -8.29
CA THR A 67 -1.59 14.02 -7.70
C THR A 67 -0.80 13.39 -6.55
N ASP A 68 0.21 14.10 -6.04
CA ASP A 68 0.98 13.63 -4.87
C ASP A 68 0.13 13.50 -3.60
N ALA A 69 -1.05 14.13 -3.55
CA ALA A 69 -1.99 14.02 -2.44
C ALA A 69 -2.86 12.76 -2.53
N ASP A 70 -2.92 12.11 -3.68
CA ASP A 70 -3.73 10.91 -3.88
C ASP A 70 -2.96 9.68 -3.41
N LEU A 71 -3.47 9.03 -2.36
CA LEU A 71 -2.83 7.90 -1.71
C LEU A 71 -3.72 6.65 -1.82
N ASN A 72 -3.08 5.51 -2.05
CA ASN A 72 -3.68 4.20 -1.90
C ASN A 72 -3.23 3.56 -0.59
N LEU A 73 -4.13 2.76 0.00
CA LEU A 73 -3.84 1.89 1.13
C LEU A 73 -3.95 0.44 0.68
N VAL A 74 -2.88 -0.33 0.88
CA VAL A 74 -2.85 -1.77 0.60
C VAL A 74 -2.76 -2.51 1.93
N LEU A 75 -3.78 -3.31 2.23
CA LEU A 75 -3.90 -4.07 3.47
C LEU A 75 -3.75 -5.56 3.14
N TRP A 76 -2.89 -6.28 3.86
CA TRP A 76 -2.78 -7.75 3.77
C TRP A 76 -3.15 -8.45 5.06
N THR A 77 -3.02 -7.78 6.21
CA THR A 77 -3.58 -8.25 7.48
C THR A 77 -4.50 -7.17 8.03
N TRP A 78 -5.79 -7.50 8.17
CA TRP A 78 -6.79 -6.61 8.72
C TRP A 78 -7.96 -7.43 9.28
N GLY A 79 -8.71 -6.88 10.24
CA GLY A 79 -9.88 -7.52 10.83
C GLY A 79 -10.65 -6.59 11.76
N SER A 80 -11.60 -7.12 12.53
CA SER A 80 -12.37 -6.33 13.50
C SER A 80 -11.61 -6.05 14.81
N GLU A 81 -10.50 -6.75 15.05
CA GLU A 81 -9.77 -6.73 16.31
C GLU A 81 -8.34 -6.15 16.19
N PRO A 82 -7.77 -5.59 17.26
CA PRO A 82 -6.37 -5.19 17.31
C PRO A 82 -5.38 -6.35 17.05
N PRO A 83 -4.14 -6.07 16.61
CA PRO A 83 -3.56 -4.75 16.35
C PRO A 83 -3.89 -4.15 14.96
N ALA A 84 -4.43 -4.94 14.02
CA ALA A 84 -4.75 -4.52 12.65
C ALA A 84 -6.25 -4.34 12.45
N ARG A 85 -6.89 -3.54 13.33
CA ARG A 85 -8.33 -3.30 13.28
C ARG A 85 -8.69 -2.34 12.14
N LEU A 86 -9.62 -2.76 11.28
CA LEU A 86 -10.27 -1.93 10.28
C LEU A 86 -11.75 -1.79 10.61
N ILE A 87 -12.24 -0.56 10.66
CA ILE A 87 -13.65 -0.24 10.89
C ILE A 87 -14.17 0.41 9.60
N LEU A 88 -15.22 -0.16 9.04
CA LEU A 88 -15.93 0.45 7.92
C LEU A 88 -16.85 1.56 8.45
N VAL A 89 -16.70 2.76 7.90
CA VAL A 89 -17.64 3.86 8.10
C VAL A 89 -18.30 4.12 6.75
N ASP A 90 -19.57 3.71 6.63
CA ASP A 90 -20.39 3.88 5.42
C ASP A 90 -21.70 4.59 5.78
N ASP A 91 -21.57 5.81 6.32
CA ASP A 91 -22.72 6.62 6.75
C ASP A 91 -23.68 6.96 5.59
N GLU A 92 -23.19 6.88 4.35
CA GLU A 92 -23.94 7.17 3.12
C GLU A 92 -24.49 5.92 2.44
N CYS A 93 -24.28 4.72 3.01
CA CYS A 93 -24.75 3.44 2.46
C CYS A 93 -24.32 3.19 1.00
N ARG A 94 -23.07 3.50 0.66
CA ARG A 94 -22.54 3.39 -0.72
C ARG A 94 -21.91 2.03 -1.02
N LEU A 95 -21.65 1.20 -0.01
CA LEU A 95 -20.83 0.00 -0.17
C LEU A 95 -21.59 -1.33 -0.15
N GLY A 96 -22.89 -1.33 0.18
CA GLY A 96 -23.83 -2.44 -0.09
C GLY A 96 -23.74 -3.63 0.85
#